data_AF-A0A3S1P924-F1
#
_entry.id   AF-A0A3S1P924-F1
#
_cell.length_a   1.000
_cell.length_b   1.000
_cell.length_c   1.000
_cell.angle_alpha   90.00
_cell.angle_beta   90.00
_cell.angle_gamma   90.00
#
_symmetry.space_group_name_H-M   'P 1'
#
loop_
_entity.id
_entity.type
_entity.pdbx_description
1 polymer ?
#
loop_
_entity_poly.entity_id
_entity_poly.type
_entity_poly.pdbx_seq_one_letter_code
_entity_poly.pdbx_strand_id
1 'polypeptide(L)'
;RFTSYAFDMSAFMAAASAVTLLPKDQTTQYLLNPGANDKYYQQNPYEYRAEVNQRFSEWTYSMVFALIALAVAGDARSHREARVNPLITAITISLFVRWLGFFAASKADEVPQYAYMVYGVPIVASAVAIWFIVSNRTLELPVTWADWMTNFATRIADSWNAFKLRLSRRGASGQGVG
;
A
#
# COMPACT_ATOMS: atom_id res chain seq x y z
N ARG A 1 45.47 20.42 13.60
CA ARG A 1 45.37 20.35 12.12
C ARG A 1 44.71 19.02 11.79
N PHE A 2 43.60 19.01 11.07
CA PHE A 2 42.93 17.77 10.64
C PHE A 2 43.49 17.35 9.28
N THR A 3 44.18 16.22 9.23
CA THR A 3 44.67 15.61 8.01
C THR A 3 43.49 14.91 7.34
N SER A 4 43.04 15.39 6.17
CA SER A 4 41.95 14.71 5.46
C SER A 4 42.47 13.37 4.93
N TYR A 5 42.05 12.27 5.55
CA TYR A 5 42.16 10.94 4.97
C TYR A 5 41.04 10.81 3.94
N ALA A 6 41.37 10.99 2.66
CA ALA A 6 40.47 10.65 1.58
C ALA A 6 40.40 9.12 1.48
N PHE A 7 39.31 8.55 1.98
CA PHE A 7 39.02 7.14 1.81
C PHE A 7 38.71 6.91 0.33
N ASP A 8 39.64 6.27 -0.38
CA ASP A 8 39.50 6.02 -1.81
C ASP A 8 38.54 4.84 -2.05
N MET A 9 37.32 5.17 -2.47
CA MET A 9 36.29 4.20 -2.84
C MET A 9 36.61 3.46 -4.15
N SER A 10 37.59 3.94 -4.95
CA SER A 10 37.93 3.35 -6.25
C SER A 10 38.45 1.92 -6.11
N ALA A 11 39.16 1.61 -5.02
CA ALA A 11 39.66 0.28 -4.72
C ALA A 11 38.52 -0.73 -4.45
N PHE A 12 37.38 -0.26 -3.92
CA PHE A 12 36.19 -1.09 -3.73
C PHE A 12 35.31 -1.15 -4.99
N MET A 13 35.37 -0.14 -5.86
CA MET A 13 34.65 -0.14 -7.14
C MET A 13 35.18 -1.19 -8.12
N ALA A 14 36.49 -1.46 -8.14
CA ALA A 14 37.07 -2.50 -9.00
C ALA A 14 36.56 -3.92 -8.65
N ALA A 15 36.32 -4.20 -7.37
CA ALA A 15 35.71 -5.45 -6.90
C ALA A 15 34.18 -5.50 -7.13
N ALA A 16 33.53 -4.36 -7.28
CA ALA A 16 32.09 -4.24 -7.56
C ALA A 16 31.74 -4.31 -9.07
N SER A 17 32.71 -4.63 -9.92
CA SER A 17 32.58 -4.62 -11.40
C SER A 17 31.50 -5.56 -11.96
N ALA A 18 31.02 -6.53 -11.18
CA ALA A 18 29.86 -7.34 -11.51
C ALA A 18 28.67 -6.98 -10.60
N VAL A 19 28.03 -5.83 -10.85
CA VAL A 19 26.77 -5.47 -10.18
C VAL A 19 25.71 -6.49 -10.61
N THR A 20 25.32 -7.36 -9.69
CA THR A 20 24.19 -8.27 -9.87
C THR A 20 22.92 -7.50 -9.55
N LEU A 21 22.10 -7.24 -10.55
CA LEU A 21 20.83 -6.53 -10.39
C LEU A 21 19.74 -7.53 -9.99
N LEU A 22 18.94 -7.18 -8.97
CA LEU A 22 17.78 -7.97 -8.59
C LEU A 22 16.66 -7.84 -9.65
N PRO A 23 15.73 -8.80 -9.75
CA PRO A 23 14.64 -8.76 -10.73
C PRO A 23 13.83 -7.45 -10.69
N LYS A 24 13.56 -6.91 -9.50
CA LYS A 24 12.89 -5.61 -9.32
C LYS A 24 13.65 -4.42 -9.90
N ASP A 25 14.98 -4.50 -9.93
CA ASP A 25 15.86 -3.45 -10.46
C ASP A 25 16.10 -3.61 -11.97
N GLN A 26 15.61 -4.71 -12.56
CA GLN A 26 15.75 -5.00 -13.98
C GLN A 26 14.61 -4.37 -14.80
N THR A 27 14.91 -4.08 -16.07
CA THR A 27 13.90 -3.61 -17.02
C THR A 27 12.90 -4.72 -17.33
N THR A 28 11.65 -4.36 -17.61
CA THR A 28 10.60 -5.35 -17.95
C THR A 28 10.98 -6.16 -19.20
N GLN A 29 11.67 -5.54 -20.17
CA GLN A 29 12.16 -6.23 -21.37
C GLN A 29 13.19 -7.32 -21.02
N TYR A 30 14.10 -7.03 -20.08
CA TYR A 30 15.08 -8.00 -19.60
C TYR A 30 14.42 -9.16 -18.85
N LEU A 31 13.40 -8.87 -18.04
CA LEU A 31 12.67 -9.92 -17.31
C LEU A 31 11.92 -10.89 -18.22
N LEU A 32 11.46 -10.43 -19.38
CA LEU A 32 10.78 -11.27 -20.38
C LEU A 32 11.75 -12.17 -21.14
N ASN A 33 13.01 -11.74 -21.31
CA ASN A 33 14.04 -12.51 -21.98
C ASN A 33 15.41 -12.33 -21.28
N PRO A 34 15.61 -12.97 -20.11
CA PRO A 34 16.85 -12.86 -19.37
C PRO A 34 17.97 -13.60 -20.10
N GLY A 35 19.19 -13.06 -20.02
CA GLY A 35 20.35 -13.70 -20.63
C GLY A 35 20.65 -15.05 -19.98
N ALA A 36 20.85 -16.10 -20.79
CA ALA A 36 21.10 -17.46 -20.29
C ALA A 36 22.33 -17.59 -19.38
N ASN A 37 23.26 -16.62 -19.44
CA ASN A 37 24.49 -16.57 -18.65
C ASN A 37 24.36 -15.77 -17.33
N ASP A 38 23.18 -15.24 -17.01
CA ASP A 38 22.94 -14.56 -15.73
C ASP A 38 22.89 -15.59 -14.58
N LYS A 39 23.88 -15.51 -13.68
CA LYS A 39 23.99 -16.40 -12.53
C LYS A 39 22.81 -16.27 -11.57
N TYR A 40 22.22 -15.08 -11.45
CA TYR A 40 21.08 -14.85 -10.57
C TYR A 40 19.81 -15.47 -11.15
N TYR A 41 19.60 -15.31 -12.47
CA TYR A 41 18.52 -15.98 -13.19
C TYR A 41 18.60 -17.50 -13.10
N GLN A 42 19.81 -18.08 -13.23
CA GLN A 42 20.00 -19.53 -13.11
C GLN A 42 19.68 -20.06 -11.70
N GLN A 43 19.93 -19.25 -10.66
CA GLN A 43 19.64 -19.62 -9.28
C GLN A 43 18.14 -19.50 -8.97
N ASN A 44 17.51 -18.40 -9.41
CA ASN A 44 16.14 -18.05 -9.05
C ASN A 44 15.27 -17.68 -10.27
N PRO A 45 15.01 -18.61 -11.22
CA PRO A 45 14.23 -18.29 -12.41
C PRO A 45 12.77 -17.93 -12.11
N TYR A 46 12.25 -18.36 -10.96
CA TYR A 46 10.88 -18.08 -10.53
C TYR A 46 10.67 -16.61 -10.14
N GLU A 47 11.68 -15.96 -9.55
CA GLU A 47 11.58 -14.56 -9.11
C GLU A 47 11.38 -13.62 -10.31
N TYR A 48 12.03 -13.91 -11.45
CA TYR A 48 11.86 -13.13 -12.68
C TYR A 48 10.42 -13.21 -13.20
N ARG A 49 9.83 -14.41 -13.18
CA ARG A 49 8.43 -14.61 -13.60
C ARG A 49 7.45 -13.98 -12.60
N ALA A 50 7.74 -14.06 -11.31
CA ALA A 50 6.94 -13.44 -10.25
C ALA A 50 6.90 -11.91 -10.41
N GLU A 51 8.07 -11.28 -10.63
CA GLU A 51 8.19 -9.84 -10.84
C GLU A 51 7.40 -9.37 -12.08
N VAL A 52 7.47 -10.10 -13.19
CA VAL A 52 6.66 -9.81 -14.39
C VAL A 52 5.16 -9.84 -14.06
N ASN A 53 4.71 -10.90 -13.36
CA ASN A 53 3.31 -11.03 -12.98
C ASN A 53 2.87 -9.91 -12.04
N GLN A 54 3.72 -9.52 -11.09
CA GLN A 54 3.45 -8.41 -10.18
C GLN A 54 3.28 -7.09 -10.92
N ARG A 55 4.17 -6.77 -11.87
CA ARG A 55 4.06 -5.55 -12.70
C ARG A 55 2.76 -5.53 -13.51
N PHE A 56 2.41 -6.64 -14.15
CA PHE A 56 1.14 -6.74 -14.88
C PHE A 56 -0.07 -6.59 -13.96
N SER A 57 -0.03 -7.20 -12.78
CA SER A 57 -1.11 -7.05 -11.80
C SER A 57 -1.22 -5.61 -11.31
N GLU A 58 -0.11 -4.90 -11.10
CA GLU A 58 -0.14 -3.49 -10.70
C GLU A 58 -0.89 -2.61 -11.71
N TRP A 59 -0.77 -2.91 -12.99
CA TRP A 59 -1.50 -2.17 -14.04
C TRP A 59 -3.01 -2.38 -13.93
N THR A 60 -3.46 -3.57 -13.52
CA THR A 60 -4.90 -3.86 -13.34
C THR A 60 -5.54 -3.04 -12.22
N TYR A 61 -4.77 -2.59 -11.21
CA TYR A 61 -5.31 -1.76 -10.13
C TYR A 61 -5.84 -0.41 -10.63
N SER A 62 -5.28 0.15 -11.71
CA SER A 62 -5.82 1.36 -12.34
C SER A 62 -7.29 1.18 -12.76
N MET A 63 -7.61 0.01 -13.33
CA MET A 63 -8.98 -0.33 -13.72
C MET A 63 -9.88 -0.56 -12.48
N VAL A 64 -9.36 -1.26 -11.48
CA VAL A 64 -10.07 -1.52 -10.20
C VAL A 64 -10.49 -0.20 -9.55
N PHE A 65 -9.60 0.79 -9.45
CA PHE A 65 -9.91 2.08 -8.86
C PHE A 65 -10.93 2.87 -9.67
N ALA A 66 -10.85 2.80 -11.01
CA ALA A 66 -11.87 3.40 -11.87
C ALA A 66 -13.25 2.75 -11.64
N LEU A 67 -13.32 1.42 -11.52
CA LEU A 67 -14.55 0.70 -11.23
C LEU A 67 -15.11 1.06 -9.84
N ILE A 68 -14.27 1.15 -8.81
CA ILE A 68 -14.68 1.57 -7.47
C ILE A 68 -15.24 3.00 -7.52
N ALA A 69 -14.54 3.93 -8.17
CA ALA A 69 -14.99 5.31 -8.31
C ALA A 69 -16.33 5.39 -9.04
N LEU A 70 -16.50 4.62 -10.12
CA LEU A 70 -17.76 4.53 -10.86
C LEU A 70 -18.89 3.95 -10.00
N ALA A 71 -18.61 2.88 -9.26
CA ALA A 71 -19.58 2.22 -8.40
C ALA A 71 -20.09 3.14 -7.27
N VAL A 72 -19.21 4.01 -6.76
CA VAL A 72 -19.56 5.01 -5.74
C VAL A 72 -20.25 6.23 -6.37
N ALA A 73 -19.79 6.71 -7.53
CA ALA A 73 -20.35 7.87 -8.21
C ALA A 73 -21.73 7.60 -8.83
N GLY A 74 -22.10 6.34 -9.07
CA GLY A 74 -23.40 5.94 -9.59
C GLY A 74 -24.58 6.27 -8.69
N ASP A 75 -24.36 6.61 -7.41
CA ASP A 75 -25.42 7.08 -6.51
C ASP A 75 -25.77 8.55 -6.77
N ALA A 76 -26.61 8.78 -7.79
CA ALA A 76 -27.19 10.09 -8.06
C ALA A 76 -28.35 10.38 -7.10
N ARG A 77 -28.07 10.53 -5.79
CA ARG A 77 -29.09 10.90 -4.80
C ARG A 77 -28.84 12.26 -4.17
N SER A 78 -29.90 13.07 -4.24
CA SER A 78 -30.02 14.45 -3.80
C SER A 78 -29.35 14.77 -2.44
N HIS A 79 -28.60 15.89 -2.44
CA HIS A 79 -27.87 16.53 -1.33
C HIS A 79 -28.69 16.99 -0.11
N ARG A 80 -29.82 16.35 0.23
CA ARG A 80 -30.72 16.83 1.29
C ARG A 80 -30.40 16.38 2.71
N GLU A 81 -29.42 15.51 2.93
CA GLU A 81 -29.02 15.09 4.28
C GLU A 81 -27.49 15.02 4.38
N ALA A 82 -26.95 15.23 5.58
CA ALA A 82 -25.52 15.27 5.87
C ALA A 82 -24.85 13.90 5.70
N ARG A 83 -24.59 13.50 4.45
CA ARG A 83 -23.91 12.23 4.11
C ARG A 83 -22.41 12.48 3.89
N VAL A 84 -21.61 11.45 4.16
CA VAL A 84 -20.16 11.44 3.88
C VAL A 84 -19.95 11.74 2.39
N ASN A 85 -18.98 12.59 2.05
CA ASN A 85 -18.66 12.91 0.67
C ASN A 85 -18.32 11.60 -0.09
N PRO A 86 -19.03 11.26 -1.18
CA PRO A 86 -18.78 10.05 -1.97
C PRO A 86 -17.30 9.89 -2.37
N LEU A 87 -16.60 10.99 -2.62
CA LEU A 87 -15.18 10.99 -2.90
C LEU A 87 -14.36 10.35 -1.77
N ILE A 88 -14.67 10.68 -0.51
CA ILE A 88 -13.98 10.12 0.66
C ILE A 88 -14.19 8.60 0.71
N THR A 89 -15.42 8.14 0.49
CA THR A 89 -15.72 6.70 0.50
C THR A 89 -14.98 5.95 -0.61
N ALA A 90 -14.94 6.49 -1.84
CA ALA A 90 -14.19 5.90 -2.95
C ALA A 90 -12.69 5.82 -2.66
N ILE A 91 -12.11 6.89 -2.08
CA ILE A 91 -10.69 6.93 -1.69
C ILE A 91 -10.42 5.88 -0.61
N THR A 92 -11.24 5.82 0.45
CA THR A 92 -11.06 4.87 1.55
C THR A 92 -11.12 3.42 1.06
N ILE A 93 -12.11 3.08 0.23
CA ILE A 93 -12.26 1.73 -0.34
C ILE A 93 -11.07 1.40 -1.25
N SER A 94 -10.64 2.33 -2.10
CA SER A 94 -9.51 2.14 -3.01
C SER A 94 -8.21 1.92 -2.24
N LEU A 95 -7.96 2.70 -1.18
CA LEU A 95 -6.80 2.53 -0.31
C LEU A 95 -6.82 1.20 0.43
N PHE A 96 -8.00 0.78 0.91
CA PHE A 96 -8.16 -0.51 1.57
C PHE A 96 -7.85 -1.68 0.62
N VAL A 97 -8.38 -1.63 -0.61
CA VAL A 97 -8.07 -2.63 -1.66
C VAL A 97 -6.58 -2.62 -1.99
N ARG A 98 -5.95 -1.43 -2.09
CA ARG A 98 -4.51 -1.33 -2.35
C ARG A 98 -3.66 -1.93 -1.22
N TRP A 99 -4.09 -1.71 0.02
CA TRP A 99 -3.45 -2.30 1.20
C TRP A 99 -3.56 -3.83 1.21
N LEU A 100 -4.74 -4.38 0.90
CA LEU A 100 -4.92 -5.83 0.72
C LEU A 100 -4.02 -6.38 -0.40
N GLY A 101 -3.86 -5.63 -1.50
CA GLY A 101 -2.95 -5.99 -2.58
C GLY A 101 -1.49 -6.08 -2.14
N PHE A 102 -1.00 -5.09 -1.37
CA PHE A 102 0.34 -5.13 -0.80
C PHE A 102 0.51 -6.27 0.20
N PHE A 103 -0.51 -6.55 1.02
CA PHE A 103 -0.48 -7.65 1.96
C PHE A 103 -0.38 -9.02 1.25
N ALA A 104 -1.15 -9.20 0.18
CA ALA A 104 -1.08 -10.41 -0.65
C ALA A 104 0.29 -10.54 -1.35
N ALA A 105 0.84 -9.45 -1.89
CA ALA A 105 2.16 -9.44 -2.51
C ALA A 105 3.28 -9.76 -1.51
N SER A 106 3.25 -9.17 -0.30
CA SER A 106 4.21 -9.46 0.76
C SER A 106 4.20 -10.92 1.21
N LYS A 107 3.08 -11.63 1.02
CA LYS A 107 2.98 -13.08 1.29
C LYS A 107 3.34 -13.96 0.09
N ALA A 108 3.30 -13.41 -1.12
CA ALA A 108 3.73 -14.12 -2.32
C ALA A 108 5.26 -14.30 -2.39
N ASP A 109 6.02 -13.39 -1.76
CA ASP A 109 7.49 -13.49 -1.65
C ASP A 109 7.97 -14.74 -0.88
N GLU A 110 7.13 -15.31 -0.01
CA GLU A 110 7.48 -16.50 0.79
C GLU A 110 7.27 -17.82 0.01
N VAL A 111 6.38 -17.87 -0.99
CA VAL A 111 5.99 -19.13 -1.65
C VAL A 111 5.70 -18.93 -3.16
N PRO A 112 6.47 -19.61 -4.07
CA PRO A 112 6.37 -19.44 -5.53
C PRO A 112 5.00 -19.73 -6.17
N GLN A 113 4.15 -20.54 -5.53
CA GLN A 113 2.81 -20.87 -6.04
C GLN A 113 1.81 -19.70 -5.92
N TYR A 114 2.15 -18.62 -5.21
CA TYR A 114 1.26 -17.47 -5.01
C TYR A 114 1.33 -16.41 -6.12
N ALA A 115 2.09 -16.63 -7.20
CA ALA A 115 2.03 -15.79 -8.39
C ALA A 115 0.60 -15.61 -8.94
N TYR A 116 -0.26 -16.62 -8.76
CA TYR A 116 -1.69 -16.53 -9.11
C TYR A 116 -2.52 -15.71 -8.11
N MET A 117 -2.13 -15.67 -6.84
CA MET A 117 -2.87 -14.96 -5.81
C MET A 117 -2.72 -13.44 -5.90
N VAL A 118 -1.61 -12.97 -6.49
CA VAL A 118 -1.39 -11.55 -6.81
C VAL A 118 -2.49 -11.01 -7.74
N TYR A 119 -2.97 -11.82 -8.68
CA TYR A 119 -4.12 -11.48 -9.53
C TYR A 119 -5.48 -11.65 -8.84
N GLY A 120 -5.56 -12.49 -7.80
CA GLY A 120 -6.81 -12.76 -7.09
C GLY A 120 -7.42 -11.50 -6.49
N VAL A 121 -6.60 -10.65 -5.87
CA VAL A 121 -7.05 -9.41 -5.22
C VAL A 121 -7.71 -8.43 -6.22
N PRO A 122 -7.06 -8.00 -7.31
CA PRO A 122 -7.69 -7.07 -8.26
C PRO A 122 -8.89 -7.69 -8.99
N ILE A 123 -8.88 -9.00 -9.26
CA ILE A 123 -10.03 -9.69 -9.89
C ILE A 123 -11.24 -9.67 -8.96
N VAL A 124 -11.07 -10.06 -7.69
CA VAL A 124 -12.16 -10.07 -6.71
C VAL A 124 -12.67 -8.64 -6.46
N ALA A 125 -11.78 -7.67 -6.30
CA ALA A 125 -12.16 -6.27 -6.13
C ALA A 125 -12.95 -5.73 -7.34
N SER A 126 -12.52 -6.06 -8.57
CA SER A 126 -13.24 -5.71 -9.79
C SER A 126 -14.62 -6.37 -9.84
N ALA A 127 -14.70 -7.67 -9.53
CA ALA A 127 -15.96 -8.41 -9.53
C ALA A 127 -16.96 -7.84 -8.50
N VAL A 128 -16.49 -7.49 -7.31
CA VAL A 128 -17.29 -6.83 -6.28
C VAL A 128 -17.77 -5.47 -6.77
N ALA A 129 -16.87 -4.62 -7.31
CA ALA A 129 -17.24 -3.31 -7.83
C ALA A 129 -18.28 -3.40 -8.96
N ILE A 130 -18.08 -4.31 -9.92
CA ILE A 130 -19.04 -4.59 -11.01
C ILE A 130 -20.37 -5.06 -10.45
N TRP A 131 -20.37 -5.97 -9.46
CA TRP A 131 -21.59 -6.45 -8.84
C TRP A 131 -22.39 -5.32 -8.17
N PHE A 132 -21.73 -4.38 -7.51
CA PHE A 132 -22.39 -3.19 -6.95
C PHE A 132 -22.97 -2.28 -8.03
N ILE A 133 -22.22 -2.04 -9.12
CA ILE A 133 -22.69 -1.27 -10.28
C ILE A 133 -23.95 -1.91 -10.87
N VAL A 134 -23.92 -3.21 -11.15
CA VAL A 134 -25.04 -3.94 -11.77
C VAL A 134 -26.23 -4.07 -10.82
N SER A 135 -25.99 -4.24 -9.52
CA SER A 135 -27.04 -4.36 -8.52
C SER A 135 -27.72 -3.04 -8.19
N ASN A 136 -27.25 -1.91 -8.75
CA ASN A 136 -27.73 -0.56 -8.47
C ASN A 136 -27.77 -0.23 -6.96
N ARG A 137 -26.92 -0.90 -6.18
CA ARG A 137 -26.80 -0.75 -4.72
C ARG A 137 -25.66 0.23 -4.44
N THR A 138 -25.87 1.12 -3.47
CA THR A 138 -24.87 2.13 -3.13
C THR A 138 -23.72 1.46 -2.36
N LEU A 139 -22.48 1.74 -2.78
CA LEU A 139 -21.28 1.45 -2.00
C LEU A 139 -21.13 2.53 -0.92
N GLU A 140 -22.15 2.66 -0.06
CA GLU A 140 -22.04 3.44 1.15
C GLU A 140 -21.37 2.55 2.20
N LEU A 141 -20.26 3.01 2.77
CA LEU A 141 -19.76 2.42 4.00
C LEU A 141 -20.94 2.45 4.99
N PRO A 142 -21.37 1.30 5.54
CA PRO A 142 -22.51 1.27 6.44
C PRO A 142 -22.23 2.29 7.54
N VAL A 143 -23.15 3.25 7.74
CA VAL A 143 -23.00 4.37 8.68
C VAL A 143 -22.55 3.91 10.09
N THR A 144 -22.86 2.67 10.46
CA THR A 144 -22.35 2.01 11.67
C THR A 144 -20.82 1.95 11.78
N TRP A 145 -20.10 1.80 10.67
CA TRP A 145 -18.62 1.82 10.64
C TRP A 145 -18.06 3.24 10.73
N ALA A 146 -18.72 4.22 10.10
CA ALA A 146 -18.34 5.63 10.22
C ALA A 146 -18.59 6.15 11.65
N ASP A 147 -19.70 5.74 12.26
CA ASP A 147 -20.04 6.04 13.65
C ASP A 147 -19.06 5.34 14.61
N TRP A 148 -18.66 4.10 14.32
CA TRP A 148 -17.64 3.41 15.11
C TRP A 148 -16.26 4.08 15.01
N MET A 149 -15.83 4.49 13.80
CA MET A 149 -14.54 5.16 13.61
C MET A 149 -14.49 6.56 14.24
N THR A 150 -15.57 7.34 14.12
CA THR A 150 -15.63 8.66 14.78
C THR A 150 -15.63 8.50 16.30
N ASN A 151 -16.37 7.54 16.85
CA ASN A 151 -16.34 7.22 18.28
C ASN A 151 -14.99 6.68 18.77
N PHE A 152 -14.25 5.96 17.92
CA PHE A 152 -12.90 5.50 18.23
C PHE A 152 -11.89 6.64 18.20
N ALA A 153 -11.99 7.52 17.19
CA ALA A 153 -11.12 8.69 17.03
C ALA A 153 -11.29 9.69 18.17
N THR A 154 -12.53 9.96 18.61
CA THR A 154 -12.79 10.83 19.78
C THR A 154 -12.23 10.24 21.06
N ARG A 155 -12.40 8.93 21.29
CA ARG A 155 -11.82 8.24 22.46
C ARG A 155 -10.29 8.32 22.49
N ILE A 156 -9.63 8.20 21.35
CA ILE A 156 -8.18 8.33 21.26
C ILE A 156 -7.76 9.78 21.51
N ALA A 157 -8.43 10.76 20.88
CA ALA A 157 -8.14 12.18 21.09
C ALA A 157 -8.31 12.60 22.56
N ASP A 158 -9.36 12.14 23.22
CA ASP A 158 -9.64 12.39 24.63
C ASP A 158 -8.58 11.75 25.54
N SER A 159 -8.16 10.52 25.21
CA SER A 159 -7.07 9.84 25.93
C SER A 159 -5.74 10.57 25.80
N TRP A 160 -5.45 11.15 24.62
CA TRP A 160 -4.23 11.90 24.35
C TRP A 160 -4.21 13.25 25.07
N ASN A 161 -5.35 13.96 25.06
CA ASN A 161 -5.51 15.21 25.81
C ASN A 161 -5.41 14.98 27.32
N ALA A 162 -6.04 13.93 27.85
CA ALA A 162 -5.94 13.55 29.26
C ALA A 162 -4.51 13.16 29.65
N PHE A 163 -3.79 12.45 28.78
CA PHE A 163 -2.39 12.09 28.98
C PHE A 163 -1.47 13.33 28.98
N LYS A 164 -1.67 14.26 28.03
CA LYS A 164 -0.94 15.52 27.96
C LYS A 164 -1.16 16.40 29.20
N LEU A 165 -2.39 16.46 29.72
CA LEU A 165 -2.72 17.18 30.95
C LEU A 165 -2.07 16.54 32.19
N ARG A 166 -1.99 15.21 32.26
CA ARG A 166 -1.30 14.49 33.33
C ARG A 166 0.22 14.71 33.31
N LEU A 167 0.81 14.78 32.13
CA LEU A 167 2.22 15.13 31.96
C LEU A 167 2.49 16.61 32.29
N SER A 168 1.61 17.52 31.90
CA SER A 168 1.77 18.95 32.18
C SER A 168 1.60 19.30 33.67
N ARG A 169 0.74 18.58 34.42
CA ARG A 169 0.64 18.73 35.88
C ARG A 169 1.89 18.27 36.64
N ARG A 170 2.66 17.33 36.09
CA ARG A 170 3.91 16.84 36.68
C ARG A 170 5.09 17.81 36.50
N GLY A 171 5.00 18.73 35.52
CA GLY A 171 5.98 19.81 35.33
C GLY A 171 5.72 21.05 36.19
N ALA A 172 4.47 21.28 36.60
CA ALA A 172 4.09 22.46 37.41
C ALA A 172 4.36 22.29 38.92
N SER A 173 4.61 21.06 39.41
CA SER A 173 4.89 20.78 40.83
C SER A 173 6.36 20.95 41.22
N GLY A 174 7.20 21.55 40.37
CA GLY A 174 8.64 21.74 40.60
C GLY A 174 9.11 23.19 40.81
N GLN A 175 8.20 24.18 40.76
CA GLN A 175 8.50 25.58 41.06
C GLN A 175 7.60 26.05 42.21
N GLY A 176 8.01 25.76 43.44
CA GLY A 176 7.20 26.15 44.60
C GLY A 176 7.69 25.64 45.95
N VAL A 177 8.99 25.60 46.19
CA VAL A 177 9.62 25.60 47.53
C VAL A 177 11.01 26.22 47.27
N GLY A 178 11.35 27.40 47.78
CA GLY A 178 11.36 27.76 49.19
C GLY A 178 12.75 27.46 49.72
#